data_AF-A0A2W5SHZ5-F1
#
_entry.id   AF-A0A2W5SHZ5-F1
#
_cell.length_a   1.000
_cell.length_b   1.000
_cell.length_c   1.000
_cell.angle_alpha   90.00
_cell.angle_beta   90.00
_cell.angle_gamma   90.00
#
_symmetry.space_group_name_H-M   'P 1'
#
loop_
_entity.id
_entity.type
_entity.pdbx_description
1 polymer ?
#
loop_
_entity_poly.entity_id
_entity_poly.type
_entity_poly.pdbx_seq_one_letter_code
_entity_poly.pdbx_strand_id
1 'polypeptide(L)'
;MSISRAARHGDGNHLFRLLVIPCAVLHALVWWLARHWLRGGRLMLALGVLSAVALACYATFLGTEGETYRFLRRYGVVVYFGFGYLAQLALMRRASRTDALPTRVITWMSWIAMAMLALGVANVVAGLAVSDPAAKDRWENVFEWWLGLLMVGWYGVLALGWWRQALAMELKRHGSL
;
A
#
# COMPACT_ATOMS: atom_id res chain seq x y z
N MET A 1 13.33 1.59 16.51
CA MET A 1 12.61 0.30 16.74
C MET A 1 12.28 -0.29 15.39
N SER A 2 12.61 -1.57 15.14
CA SER A 2 12.30 -2.25 13.88
C SER A 2 10.97 -2.99 14.01
N ILE A 3 10.10 -2.96 12.99
CA ILE A 3 8.83 -3.72 12.97
C ILE A 3 9.12 -5.21 13.16
N SER A 4 10.23 -5.68 12.58
CA SER A 4 10.69 -7.06 12.69
C SER A 4 11.22 -7.45 14.08
N ARG A 5 11.58 -6.51 14.98
CA ARG A 5 12.07 -6.81 16.33
C ARG A 5 10.93 -6.80 17.37
N ALA A 6 9.89 -6.00 17.14
CA ALA A 6 8.66 -6.02 17.94
C ALA A 6 7.89 -7.35 17.77
N ALA A 7 7.94 -7.96 16.58
CA ALA A 7 7.34 -9.26 16.31
C ALA A 7 8.11 -10.47 16.89
N ARG A 8 9.35 -10.29 17.37
CA ARG A 8 10.23 -11.39 17.85
C ARG A 8 10.09 -11.72 19.34
N HIS A 9 9.34 -10.95 20.12
CA HIS A 9 9.01 -11.34 21.49
C HIS A 9 7.70 -12.13 21.45
N GLY A 10 7.79 -13.47 21.46
CA GLY A 10 6.79 -14.50 21.78
C GLY A 10 5.32 -14.28 21.40
N ASP A 11 4.71 -13.22 21.91
CA ASP A 11 3.28 -12.88 21.78
C ASP A 11 2.99 -11.87 20.65
N GLY A 12 3.99 -11.14 20.16
CA GLY A 12 3.85 -10.12 19.11
C GLY A 12 3.51 -10.69 17.73
N ASN A 13 3.83 -11.97 17.48
CA ASN A 13 3.60 -12.63 16.19
C ASN A 13 2.09 -12.86 15.93
N HIS A 14 1.34 -13.21 16.97
CA HIS A 14 -0.11 -13.35 16.87
C HIS A 14 -0.80 -11.99 16.71
N LEU A 15 -0.37 -10.97 17.48
CA LEU A 15 -0.91 -9.61 17.39
C LEU A 15 -0.67 -8.99 16.01
N PHE A 16 0.52 -9.20 15.45
CA PHE A 16 0.87 -8.68 14.12
C PHE A 16 0.07 -9.37 13.02
N ARG A 17 -0.08 -10.70 13.08
CA ARG A 17 -1.01 -11.43 12.18
C ARG A 17 -2.44 -10.92 12.30
N LEU A 18 -2.91 -10.69 13.54
CA LEU A 18 -4.24 -10.15 13.83
C LEU A 18 -4.46 -8.74 13.30
N LEU A 19 -3.41 -7.93 13.15
CA LEU A 19 -3.49 -6.60 12.55
C LEU A 19 -3.37 -6.63 11.02
N VAL A 20 -2.46 -7.45 10.47
CA VAL A 20 -2.18 -7.48 9.04
C VAL A 20 -3.30 -8.13 8.23
N ILE A 21 -3.97 -9.15 8.77
CA ILE A 21 -5.11 -9.79 8.08
C ILE A 21 -6.26 -8.80 7.85
N PRO A 22 -6.75 -8.04 8.85
CA PRO A 22 -7.70 -6.95 8.64
C PRO A 22 -7.20 -5.92 7.64
N CYS A 23 -5.92 -5.53 7.69
CA CYS A 23 -5.36 -4.59 6.73
C CYS A 23 -5.40 -5.14 5.29
N ALA A 24 -5.10 -6.42 5.07
CA ALA A 24 -5.19 -7.05 3.75
C ALA A 24 -6.64 -7.09 3.23
N VAL A 25 -7.61 -7.37 4.11
CA VAL A 25 -9.03 -7.33 3.77
C VAL A 25 -9.46 -5.90 3.42
N LEU A 26 -9.12 -4.91 4.23
CA LEU A 26 -9.40 -3.50 3.96
C LEU A 26 -8.77 -3.04 2.63
N HIS A 27 -7.54 -3.48 2.35
CA HIS A 27 -6.85 -3.19 1.10
C HIS A 27 -7.63 -3.76 -0.10
N ALA A 28 -8.05 -5.03 -0.05
CA ALA A 28 -8.86 -5.64 -1.10
C ALA A 28 -10.22 -4.93 -1.28
N LEU A 29 -10.87 -4.55 -0.17
CA LEU A 29 -12.14 -3.83 -0.17
C LEU A 29 -12.02 -2.45 -0.82
N VAL A 30 -10.94 -1.71 -0.57
CA VAL A 30 -10.71 -0.40 -1.21
C VAL A 30 -10.67 -0.54 -2.73
N TRP A 31 -9.98 -1.56 -3.26
CA TRP A 31 -9.91 -1.79 -4.71
C TRP A 31 -11.25 -2.23 -5.30
N TRP A 32 -12.01 -3.03 -4.57
CA TRP A 32 -13.36 -3.43 -4.96
C TRP A 32 -14.31 -2.23 -5.02
N LEU A 33 -14.31 -1.38 -4.00
CA LEU A 33 -15.10 -0.16 -3.95
C LEU A 33 -14.67 0.82 -5.05
N ALA A 34 -13.37 1.00 -5.28
CA ALA A 34 -12.83 1.85 -6.33
C ALA A 34 -13.27 1.38 -7.73
N ARG A 35 -13.32 0.06 -7.98
CA ARG A 35 -13.84 -0.50 -9.24
C ARG A 35 -15.31 -0.15 -9.44
N HIS A 36 -16.12 -0.30 -8.40
CA HIS A 36 -17.54 -0.01 -8.46
C HIS A 36 -17.78 1.49 -8.70
N TRP A 37 -17.07 2.33 -7.95
CA TRP A 37 -17.11 3.78 -8.05
C TRP A 37 -16.66 4.30 -9.44
N LEU A 38 -15.54 3.82 -9.98
CA LEU A 38 -15.04 4.19 -11.31
C LEU A 38 -15.73 3.44 -12.47
N ARG A 39 -16.75 2.62 -12.16
CA ARG A 39 -17.52 1.79 -13.11
C ARG A 39 -16.60 1.06 -14.11
N GLY A 40 -15.51 0.46 -13.62
CA GLY A 40 -14.51 -0.21 -14.46
C GLY A 40 -13.13 -0.33 -13.81
N GLY A 41 -12.12 -0.71 -14.59
CA GLY A 41 -10.75 -0.90 -14.07
C GLY A 41 -10.49 -2.32 -13.54
N ARG A 42 -10.80 -3.34 -14.34
CA ARG A 42 -10.51 -4.75 -14.01
C ARG A 42 -9.03 -4.99 -13.70
N LEU A 43 -8.13 -4.37 -14.47
CA LEU A 43 -6.67 -4.46 -14.25
C LEU A 43 -6.27 -3.88 -12.88
N MET A 44 -6.81 -2.71 -12.52
CA MET A 44 -6.59 -2.08 -11.22
C MET A 44 -7.04 -3.00 -10.07
N LEU A 45 -8.23 -3.59 -10.18
CA LEU A 45 -8.72 -4.55 -9.18
C LEU A 45 -7.82 -5.78 -9.12
N ALA A 46 -7.43 -6.36 -10.26
CA ALA A 46 -6.59 -7.55 -10.30
C ALA A 46 -5.22 -7.29 -9.65
N LEU A 47 -4.59 -6.16 -9.95
CA LEU A 47 -3.32 -5.75 -9.34
C LEU A 47 -3.47 -5.51 -7.83
N GLY A 48 -4.52 -4.81 -7.42
CA GLY A 48 -4.80 -4.52 -6.01
C GLY A 48 -5.12 -5.78 -5.18
N VAL A 49 -5.88 -6.72 -5.75
CA VAL A 49 -6.16 -8.02 -5.12
C VAL A 49 -4.89 -8.87 -5.07
N LEU A 50 -4.08 -8.90 -6.13
CA LEU A 50 -2.82 -9.62 -6.14
C LEU A 50 -1.84 -9.08 -5.08
N SER A 51 -1.81 -7.76 -4.91
CA SER A 51 -1.13 -7.08 -3.80
C SER A 51 -1.67 -7.54 -2.44
N ALA A 52 -2.99 -7.49 -2.22
CA ALA A 52 -3.61 -7.94 -0.97
C ALA A 52 -3.30 -9.42 -0.65
N VAL A 53 -3.33 -10.29 -1.66
CA VAL A 53 -2.98 -11.71 -1.54
C VAL A 53 -1.51 -11.86 -1.16
N ALA A 54 -0.59 -11.13 -1.79
CA ALA A 54 0.82 -11.16 -1.41
C ALA A 54 1.03 -10.73 0.05
N LEU A 55 0.30 -9.72 0.52
CA LEU A 55 0.32 -9.30 1.93
C LEU A 55 -0.25 -10.37 2.87
N ALA A 56 -1.36 -11.01 2.47
CA ALA A 56 -1.97 -12.09 3.24
C ALA A 56 -1.06 -13.33 3.33
N CYS A 57 -0.41 -13.70 2.23
CA CYS A 57 0.62 -14.74 2.18
C CYS A 57 1.80 -14.38 3.11
N TYR A 58 2.28 -13.14 3.04
CA TYR A 58 3.32 -12.69 3.97
C TYR A 58 2.91 -12.86 5.44
N ALA A 59 1.67 -12.51 5.79
CA ALA A 59 1.16 -12.67 7.15
C ALA A 59 1.02 -14.14 7.59
N THR A 60 0.55 -15.04 6.71
CA THR A 60 0.35 -16.47 7.06
C THR A 60 1.65 -17.24 7.27
N PHE A 61 2.75 -16.81 6.68
CA PHE A 61 4.07 -17.40 6.89
C PHE A 61 4.92 -16.68 7.95
N LEU A 62 4.37 -15.62 8.57
CA LEU A 62 5.01 -14.89 9.67
C LEU A 62 5.07 -15.77 10.92
N GLY A 63 6.16 -16.52 11.14
CA GLY A 63 6.26 -17.45 12.28
C GLY A 63 6.83 -18.82 11.95
N THR A 64 7.02 -19.16 10.67
CA THR A 64 7.91 -20.27 10.32
C THR A 64 9.35 -19.80 10.49
N GLU A 65 10.07 -20.32 11.48
CA GLU A 65 11.51 -20.07 11.63
C GLU A 65 12.26 -20.54 10.37
N GLY A 66 13.20 -19.75 9.86
CA GLY A 66 14.13 -20.18 8.78
C GLY A 66 14.29 -19.22 7.60
N GLU A 67 15.01 -19.69 6.57
CA GLU A 67 15.27 -18.97 5.32
C GLU A 67 14.00 -18.59 4.55
N THR A 68 12.96 -19.41 4.65
CA THR A 68 11.65 -19.18 4.00
C THR A 68 11.02 -17.86 4.43
N TYR A 69 11.12 -17.49 5.71
CA TYR A 69 10.63 -16.20 6.20
C TYR A 69 11.43 -15.03 5.62
N ARG A 70 12.76 -15.16 5.54
CA ARG A 70 13.66 -14.11 5.01
C ARG A 70 13.43 -13.90 3.51
N PHE A 71 13.24 -14.99 2.77
CA PHE A 71 12.88 -14.98 1.37
C PHE A 71 11.50 -14.33 1.17
N LEU A 72 10.47 -14.77 1.91
CA LEU A 72 9.13 -14.25 1.76
C LEU A 72 9.01 -12.78 2.17
N ARG A 73 9.75 -12.34 3.20
CA ARG A 73 9.85 -10.91 3.54
C ARG A 73 10.40 -10.12 2.36
N ARG A 74 11.52 -10.56 1.77
CA ARG A 74 12.17 -9.80 0.69
C ARG A 74 11.36 -9.77 -0.59
N TYR A 75 10.84 -10.91 -1.03
CA TYR A 75 10.09 -10.99 -2.28
C TYR A 75 8.62 -10.59 -2.12
N GLY A 76 7.97 -11.00 -1.03
CA GLY A 76 6.56 -10.68 -0.77
C GLY A 76 6.31 -9.19 -0.59
N VAL A 77 7.22 -8.49 0.11
CA VAL A 77 7.14 -7.03 0.27
C VAL A 77 7.33 -6.32 -1.07
N VAL A 78 8.30 -6.74 -1.89
CA VAL A 78 8.52 -6.18 -3.23
C VAL A 78 7.31 -6.40 -4.14
N VAL A 79 6.73 -7.61 -4.10
CA VAL A 79 5.54 -7.96 -4.87
C VAL A 79 4.31 -7.16 -4.41
N TYR A 80 4.10 -7.04 -3.09
CA TYR A 80 3.04 -6.23 -2.49
C TYR A 80 3.15 -4.77 -2.90
N PHE A 81 4.30 -4.14 -2.68
CA PHE A 81 4.50 -2.73 -3.03
C PHE A 81 4.46 -2.52 -4.55
N GLY A 82 5.02 -3.43 -5.34
CA GLY A 82 5.03 -3.34 -6.80
C GLY A 82 3.62 -3.40 -7.40
N PHE A 83 2.84 -4.43 -7.07
CA PHE A 83 1.47 -4.54 -7.57
C PHE A 83 0.55 -3.48 -6.98
N GLY A 84 0.71 -3.13 -5.70
CA GLY A 84 -0.02 -2.04 -5.07
C GLY A 84 0.24 -0.71 -5.78
N TYR A 85 1.50 -0.38 -6.07
CA TYR A 85 1.88 0.82 -6.79
C TYR A 85 1.31 0.87 -8.21
N LEU A 86 1.36 -0.25 -8.96
CA LEU A 86 0.75 -0.33 -10.29
C LEU A 86 -0.77 -0.13 -10.24
N ALA A 87 -1.44 -0.69 -9.22
CA ALA A 87 -2.86 -0.47 -9.01
C ALA A 87 -3.17 1.01 -8.72
N GLN A 88 -2.33 1.70 -7.93
CA GLN A 88 -2.45 3.13 -7.63
C GLN A 88 -2.36 3.98 -8.90
N LEU A 89 -1.35 3.72 -9.75
CA LEU A 89 -1.21 4.41 -11.03
C LEU A 89 -2.40 4.17 -11.97
N ALA A 90 -2.90 2.93 -12.01
CA ALA A 90 -4.07 2.59 -12.81
C ALA A 90 -5.33 3.33 -12.33
N LEU A 91 -5.52 3.45 -11.01
CA LEU A 91 -6.60 4.22 -10.41
C LEU A 91 -6.49 5.70 -10.78
N MET A 92 -5.32 6.30 -10.57
CA MET A 92 -5.11 7.72 -10.85
C MET A 92 -5.32 8.02 -12.34
N ARG A 93 -4.76 7.21 -13.24
CA ARG A 93 -4.95 7.36 -14.68
C ARG A 93 -6.43 7.30 -15.08
N ARG A 94 -7.21 6.42 -14.45
CA ARG A 94 -8.64 6.32 -14.72
C ARG A 94 -9.41 7.49 -14.11
N ALA A 95 -9.14 7.83 -12.86
CA ALA A 95 -9.78 8.93 -12.16
C ALA A 95 -9.55 10.28 -12.86
N SER A 96 -8.36 10.51 -13.43
CA SER A 96 -8.06 11.67 -14.27
C SER A 96 -8.82 11.68 -15.59
N ARG A 97 -9.11 10.51 -16.18
CA ARG A 97 -9.84 10.42 -17.47
C ARG A 97 -11.34 10.59 -17.33
N THR A 98 -11.88 10.26 -16.17
CA THR A 98 -13.31 10.34 -15.88
C THR A 98 -13.67 11.56 -15.04
N ASP A 99 -12.72 12.48 -14.81
CA ASP A 99 -12.82 13.61 -13.88
C ASP A 99 -13.43 13.24 -12.52
N ALA A 100 -13.17 12.00 -12.08
CA ALA A 100 -13.80 11.43 -10.91
C ALA A 100 -13.13 11.95 -9.63
N LEU A 101 -11.88 12.41 -9.68
CA LEU A 101 -11.23 13.11 -8.55
C LEU A 101 -10.84 14.52 -8.98
N PRO A 102 -10.90 15.50 -8.04
CA PRO A 102 -10.38 16.83 -8.33
C PRO A 102 -8.87 16.77 -8.56
N THR A 103 -8.38 17.60 -9.48
CA THR A 103 -6.97 17.65 -9.89
C THR A 103 -6.01 17.77 -8.71
N ARG A 104 -6.35 18.58 -7.69
CA ARG A 104 -5.53 18.73 -6.47
C ARG A 104 -5.31 17.40 -5.74
N VAL A 105 -6.34 16.55 -5.64
CA VAL A 105 -6.22 15.24 -4.97
C VAL A 105 -5.33 14.30 -5.80
N ILE A 106 -5.52 14.29 -7.11
CA ILE A 106 -4.66 13.52 -8.02
C ILE A 106 -3.20 13.99 -7.91
N THR A 107 -2.94 15.30 -7.85
CA THR A 107 -1.59 15.85 -7.67
C THR A 107 -0.94 15.39 -6.37
N TRP A 108 -1.66 15.41 -5.24
CA TRP A 108 -1.13 14.90 -3.98
C TRP A 108 -0.84 13.39 -4.04
N MET A 109 -1.74 12.61 -4.64
CA MET A 109 -1.53 11.19 -4.86
C MET A 109 -0.31 10.92 -5.76
N SER A 110 -0.08 11.75 -6.78
CA SER A 110 1.09 11.70 -7.66
C SER A 110 2.40 12.00 -6.93
N TRP A 111 2.41 13.02 -6.05
CA TRP A 111 3.59 13.32 -5.25
C TRP A 111 3.97 12.16 -4.32
N ILE A 112 2.98 11.57 -3.66
CA ILE A 112 3.19 10.40 -2.79
C ILE A 112 3.69 9.21 -3.61
N ALA A 113 3.07 8.93 -4.76
CA ALA A 113 3.49 7.87 -5.67
C ALA A 113 4.93 8.08 -6.18
N MET A 114 5.31 9.32 -6.50
CA MET A 114 6.67 9.64 -6.92
C MET A 114 7.68 9.44 -5.79
N ALA A 115 7.33 9.84 -4.56
CA ALA A 115 8.16 9.61 -3.38
C ALA A 115 8.35 8.10 -3.11
N MET A 116 7.30 7.29 -3.24
CA MET A 116 7.38 5.84 -3.13
C MET A 116 8.30 5.24 -4.20
N LEU A 117 8.20 5.70 -5.44
CA LEU A 117 9.07 5.24 -6.53
C LEU A 117 10.53 5.61 -6.27
N ALA A 118 10.79 6.85 -5.86
CA ALA A 118 12.13 7.33 -5.54
C ALA A 118 12.76 6.52 -4.39
N LEU A 119 11.98 6.22 -3.35
CA LEU A 119 12.42 5.34 -2.24
C LEU A 119 12.66 3.90 -2.71
N GLY A 120 11.81 3.36 -3.58
CA GLY A 120 12.00 2.03 -4.16
C GLY A 120 13.30 1.92 -4.95
N VAL A 121 13.58 2.92 -5.80
CA VAL A 121 14.84 3.01 -6.56
C VAL A 121 16.03 3.18 -5.62
N ALA A 122 15.94 4.08 -4.65
CA ALA A 122 16.98 4.28 -3.64
C ALA A 122 17.29 3.00 -2.86
N ASN A 123 16.26 2.21 -2.51
CA ASN A 123 16.44 0.93 -1.83
C ASN A 123 17.18 -0.10 -2.71
N VAL A 124 16.86 -0.17 -4.01
CA VAL A 124 17.58 -1.05 -4.96
C VAL A 124 19.04 -0.62 -5.10
N VAL A 125 19.29 0.68 -5.30
CA VAL A 125 20.64 1.23 -5.43
C VAL A 125 21.47 1.01 -4.16
N ALA A 126 20.90 1.30 -2.98
CA ALA A 126 21.55 1.04 -1.70
C ALA A 126 21.83 -0.45 -1.49
N GLY A 127 20.92 -1.33 -1.92
CA GLY A 127 21.09 -2.78 -1.84
C GLY A 127 22.20 -3.34 -2.74
N LEU A 128 22.62 -2.61 -3.77
CA LEU A 128 23.76 -2.92 -4.64
C LEU A 128 25.07 -2.29 -4.13
N ALA A 129 25.00 -1.14 -3.46
CA ALA A 129 26.17 -0.41 -2.97
C ALA A 129 26.67 -0.88 -1.59
N VAL A 130 25.79 -1.47 -0.76
CA VAL A 130 26.12 -1.88 0.62
C VAL A 130 26.39 -3.39 0.68
N SER A 131 27.67 -3.76 0.92
CA SER A 131 28.12 -5.15 1.03
C SER A 131 27.91 -5.77 2.42
N ASP A 132 27.78 -4.94 3.48
CA ASP A 132 27.60 -5.41 4.86
C ASP A 132 26.15 -5.89 5.11
N PRO A 133 25.95 -7.19 5.44
CA PRO A 133 24.62 -7.75 5.72
C PRO A 133 23.89 -7.07 6.87
N ALA A 134 24.59 -6.61 7.91
CA ALA A 134 23.97 -6.00 9.08
C ALA A 134 23.52 -4.56 8.80
N ALA A 135 24.29 -3.81 8.00
CA ALA A 135 23.88 -2.50 7.52
C ALA A 135 22.68 -2.60 6.55
N LYS A 136 22.68 -3.60 5.68
CA LYS A 136 21.61 -3.84 4.72
C LYS A 136 20.24 -4.10 5.37
N ASP A 137 20.16 -4.95 6.40
CA ASP A 137 18.89 -5.21 7.09
C ASP A 137 18.34 -3.96 7.82
N ARG A 138 19.24 -3.11 8.37
CA ARG A 138 18.83 -1.82 8.97
C ARG A 138 18.25 -0.88 7.92
N TRP A 139 18.91 -0.77 6.77
CA TRP A 139 18.45 0.05 5.65
C TRP A 139 17.10 -0.44 5.12
N GLU A 140 16.99 -1.73 4.77
CA GLU A 140 15.74 -2.33 4.28
C GLU A 140 14.59 -2.08 5.26
N ASN A 141 14.81 -2.20 6.58
CA ASN A 141 13.78 -1.90 7.57
C ASN A 141 13.36 -0.42 7.61
N VAL A 142 14.29 0.53 7.49
CA VAL A 142 13.94 1.97 7.44
C VAL A 142 13.13 2.28 6.18
N PHE A 143 13.50 1.70 5.04
CA PHE A 143 12.75 1.83 3.79
C PHE A 143 11.34 1.24 3.88
N GLU A 144 11.18 0.05 4.46
CA GLU A 144 9.88 -0.58 4.69
C GLU A 144 8.93 0.34 5.48
N TRP A 145 9.44 1.02 6.52
CA TRP A 145 8.66 1.97 7.31
C TRP A 145 8.20 3.19 6.52
N TRP A 146 9.11 3.84 5.78
CA TRP A 146 8.76 5.01 4.97
C TRP A 146 7.81 4.66 3.82
N LEU A 147 8.04 3.54 3.15
CA LEU A 147 7.14 3.04 2.11
C LEU A 147 5.76 2.70 2.67
N GLY A 148 5.70 2.06 3.84
CA GLY A 148 4.45 1.79 4.54
C GLY A 148 3.69 3.06 4.90
N LEU A 149 4.38 4.07 5.45
CA LEU A 149 3.77 5.36 5.81
C LEU A 149 3.23 6.10 4.59
N LEU A 150 4.00 6.15 3.50
CA LEU A 150 3.56 6.78 2.25
C LEU A 150 2.38 6.04 1.62
N MET A 151 2.39 4.71 1.64
CA MET A 151 1.29 3.88 1.16
C MET A 151 0.00 4.17 1.94
N VAL A 152 0.07 4.23 3.28
CA VAL A 152 -1.08 4.60 4.12
C VAL A 152 -1.53 6.04 3.84
N GLY A 153 -0.59 6.97 3.70
CA GLY A 153 -0.87 8.36 3.33
C GLY A 153 -1.60 8.46 2.00
N TRP A 154 -1.22 7.67 1.00
CA TRP A 154 -1.89 7.62 -0.30
C TRP A 154 -3.35 7.18 -0.16
N TYR A 155 -3.63 6.13 0.62
CA TYR A 155 -5.01 5.69 0.90
C TYR A 155 -5.79 6.74 1.70
N GLY A 156 -5.15 7.45 2.62
CA GLY A 156 -5.75 8.56 3.35
C GLY A 156 -6.20 9.69 2.41
N VAL A 157 -5.34 10.07 1.45
CA VAL A 157 -5.69 11.08 0.44
C VAL A 157 -6.84 10.62 -0.45
N LEU A 158 -6.87 9.35 -0.86
CA LEU A 158 -8.00 8.78 -1.61
C LEU A 158 -9.30 8.82 -0.80
N ALA A 159 -9.26 8.42 0.47
CA ALA A 159 -10.42 8.44 1.37
C ALA A 159 -10.95 9.85 1.59
N LEU A 160 -10.06 10.84 1.78
CA LEU A 160 -10.43 12.26 1.83
C LEU A 160 -11.07 12.71 0.50
N GLY A 161 -10.57 12.24 -0.63
CA GLY A 161 -11.15 12.49 -1.95
C GLY A 161 -12.59 12.00 -2.06
N TRP A 162 -12.87 10.78 -1.59
CA TRP A 162 -14.23 10.22 -1.53
C TRP A 162 -15.13 10.96 -0.55
N TRP A 163 -14.64 11.29 0.64
CA TRP A 163 -15.42 12.00 1.64
C TRP A 163 -15.86 13.39 1.15
N ARG A 164 -14.95 14.14 0.50
CA ARG A 164 -15.29 15.46 -0.07
C ARG A 164 -16.32 15.38 -1.19
N GLN A 165 -16.32 14.31 -1.98
CA GLN A 165 -17.35 14.09 -2.99
C GLN A 165 -18.70 13.75 -2.38
N ALA A 166 -18.72 12.88 -1.36
CA ALA A 166 -19.95 12.52 -0.66
C ALA A 166 -20.60 13.77 -0.02
N LEU A 167 -19.82 14.61 0.66
CA LEU A 167 -20.29 15.88 1.21
C LEU A 167 -20.82 16.83 0.14
N ALA A 168 -20.14 16.93 -1.01
CA ALA A 168 -20.61 17.77 -2.12
C ALA A 168 -21.95 17.29 -2.70
N MET A 169 -22.18 15.97 -2.75
CA MET A 169 -23.45 15.39 -3.17
C MET A 169 -24.58 15.66 -2.16
N GLU A 170 -24.27 15.59 -0.87
CA GLU A 170 -25.23 15.85 0.21
C GLU A 170 -25.64 17.33 0.27
N LEU A 171 -24.69 18.26 0.12
CA LEU A 171 -24.96 19.70 0.02
C LEU A 171 -25.84 20.05 -1.18
N LYS A 172 -25.59 19.45 -2.35
CA LYS A 172 -26.44 19.65 -3.55
C LYS A 172 -27.87 19.17 -3.34
N ARG A 173 -28.06 18.09 -2.57
CA ARG A 173 -29.38 17.53 -2.26
C ARG A 173 -30.18 18.41 -1.29
N HIS A 174 -29.51 19.10 -0.37
CA HIS A 174 -30.16 20.01 0.59
C HIS A 174 -30.41 21.43 0.05
N GLY A 175 -29.63 21.90 -0.94
CA GLY A 175 -29.82 23.21 -1.57
C GLY A 175 -30.83 23.25 -2.73
N SER A 176 -31.57 22.16 -2.97
CA SER A 176 -32.58 22.03 -4.03
C SER A 176 -34.02 22.02 -3.51
N LEU A 177 -34.26 22.57 -2.32
CA LEU A 177 -35.58 22.87 -1.74
C LEU A 177 -35.73 24.38 -1.60
#